data_AF-A0A7S3WH30-F1
#
_entry.id   AF-A0A7S3WH30-F1
#
_cell.length_a   1.000
_cell.length_b   1.000
_cell.length_c   1.000
_cell.angle_alpha   90.00
_cell.angle_beta   90.00
_cell.angle_gamma   90.00
#
_symmetry.space_group_name_H-M   'P 1'
#
loop_
_entity.id
_entity.type
_entity.pdbx_description
1 polymer ?
#
loop_
_entity_poly.entity_id
_entity_poly.type
_entity_poly.pdbx_seq_one_letter_code
_entity_poly.pdbx_strand_id
1 'polypeptide(L)'
;ARRPVSLEPSTADSAAAALGSHVVGNMSGPSPRQGHGSSSRPGPYGRGRGKGGRGGGRWGGRFDRAKNDYAQHFVDTGLRPANFIRDSDVEERFQEYPKLKELVDLKDALIAERATPPACRQVDLRTFDLTELGTKFDVVLIDPPWEEYRRRKAAAGALMEGDEDEVWTPQEVMNLRIEAITETPSFCFLWSGSGVSLQWGRACLRKWGFRRCEDISWVKSNRATGRNTHFLPDSVVTPTTEHCLVGIKGTVRRNYDGHIIHANVDTDVMLSEAPHISTYLPISPHIS
;
A
#
# COMPACT_ATOMS: atom_id res chain seq x y z
N ALA A 1 -8.90 -22.30 -48.36
CA ALA A 1 -8.55 -21.10 -49.14
C ALA A 1 -8.96 -19.85 -48.35
N ARG A 2 -8.38 -18.68 -48.66
CA ARG A 2 -8.55 -17.37 -47.97
C ARG A 2 -8.04 -17.34 -46.51
N ARG A 3 -7.04 -16.48 -46.27
CA ARG A 3 -6.67 -15.98 -44.93
C ARG A 3 -7.44 -14.68 -44.65
N PRO A 4 -7.64 -14.28 -43.37
CA PRO A 4 -7.77 -12.87 -42.99
C PRO A 4 -6.46 -12.08 -43.23
N VAL A 5 -6.52 -10.75 -43.10
CA VAL A 5 -5.48 -9.82 -43.58
C VAL A 5 -4.67 -9.23 -42.42
N SER A 6 -3.35 -9.13 -42.60
CA SER A 6 -2.45 -8.37 -41.72
C SER A 6 -2.55 -6.88 -42.00
N LEU A 7 -2.60 -6.04 -40.96
CA LEU A 7 -2.48 -4.59 -41.05
C LEU A 7 -1.30 -4.12 -40.21
N GLU A 8 -0.38 -3.42 -40.85
CA GLU A 8 0.81 -2.75 -40.33
C GLU A 8 0.79 -1.28 -40.82
N PRO A 9 1.53 -0.34 -40.20
CA PRO A 9 1.00 0.99 -39.92
C PRO A 9 1.15 2.04 -41.04
N SER A 10 0.31 3.06 -40.97
CA SER A 10 0.42 4.29 -41.77
C SER A 10 1.37 5.30 -41.14
N THR A 11 2.46 5.62 -41.81
CA THR A 11 3.41 6.69 -41.44
C THR A 11 2.96 8.07 -41.93
N ALA A 12 3.05 9.11 -41.09
CA ALA A 12 3.04 10.51 -41.53
C ALA A 12 3.80 11.44 -40.56
N ASP A 13 4.77 12.17 -41.13
CA ASP A 13 5.26 13.51 -40.79
C ASP A 13 5.61 13.92 -39.34
N SER A 14 6.86 13.61 -38.99
CA SER A 14 7.96 14.60 -39.03
C SER A 14 7.66 16.08 -38.72
N ALA A 15 8.17 16.59 -37.59
CA ALA A 15 8.54 17.99 -37.43
C ALA A 15 9.77 18.13 -36.52
N ALA A 16 10.90 18.58 -37.07
CA ALA A 16 12.14 18.80 -36.31
C ALA A 16 12.33 20.28 -35.96
N ALA A 17 12.74 20.57 -34.72
CA ALA A 17 13.13 21.91 -34.28
C ALA A 17 14.43 21.83 -33.47
N ALA A 18 15.56 22.08 -34.11
CA ALA A 18 16.88 22.06 -33.48
C ALA A 18 17.34 23.48 -33.11
N LEU A 19 17.33 23.78 -31.82
CA LEU A 19 18.05 24.87 -31.16
C LEU A 19 18.51 24.32 -29.80
N GLY A 20 19.62 24.74 -29.20
CA GLY A 20 20.62 25.73 -29.61
C GLY A 20 21.48 26.00 -28.37
N SER A 21 22.81 25.90 -28.48
CA SER A 21 23.67 25.88 -27.30
C SER A 21 23.71 27.22 -26.56
N HIS A 22 23.80 27.19 -25.23
CA HIS A 22 24.62 28.14 -24.49
C HIS A 22 25.25 27.50 -23.24
N VAL A 23 26.46 27.97 -22.92
CA VAL A 23 27.30 27.57 -21.78
C VAL A 23 27.45 28.78 -20.86
N VAL A 24 28.02 28.58 -19.67
CA VAL A 24 28.32 29.56 -18.59
C VAL A 24 27.14 29.75 -17.62
N GLY A 25 27.32 29.69 -16.29
CA GLY A 25 28.58 29.43 -15.57
C GLY A 25 28.42 29.18 -14.06
N ASN A 26 29.52 28.74 -13.44
CA ASN A 26 29.59 28.33 -12.04
C ASN A 26 30.13 29.45 -11.14
N MET A 27 29.40 29.84 -10.08
CA MET A 27 29.88 30.74 -9.01
C MET A 27 29.29 30.39 -7.63
N SER A 28 30.02 30.74 -6.57
CA SER A 28 29.90 30.08 -5.25
C SER A 28 29.86 31.05 -4.06
N GLY A 29 28.80 30.95 -3.23
CA GLY A 29 28.73 31.50 -1.87
C GLY A 29 28.66 33.03 -1.74
N PRO A 30 28.76 33.59 -0.51
CA PRO A 30 28.90 32.94 0.80
C PRO A 30 27.77 33.29 1.82
N SER A 31 27.74 32.59 2.96
CA SER A 31 26.82 32.86 4.08
C SER A 31 27.44 33.80 5.15
N PRO A 32 26.63 34.59 5.88
CA PRO A 32 27.03 35.22 7.14
C PRO A 32 26.62 34.40 8.38
N ARG A 33 27.49 34.37 9.40
CA ARG A 33 27.20 33.91 10.78
C ARG A 33 27.49 35.05 11.76
N GLN A 34 26.56 35.35 12.68
CA GLN A 34 26.72 35.91 14.03
C GLN A 34 25.32 36.24 14.60
N GLY A 35 25.06 36.29 15.92
CA GLY A 35 25.91 36.01 17.09
C GLY A 35 25.04 35.88 18.36
N HIS A 36 25.62 35.44 19.49
CA HIS A 36 24.87 35.20 20.74
C HIS A 36 24.57 36.48 21.55
N GLY A 37 23.50 36.47 22.34
CA GLY A 37 23.21 37.47 23.36
C GLY A 37 22.22 36.96 24.41
N SER A 38 22.70 36.63 25.61
CA SER A 38 21.89 36.13 26.74
C SER A 38 22.12 36.96 28.00
N SER A 39 21.06 37.36 28.70
CA SER A 39 21.13 37.92 30.05
C SER A 39 19.83 37.67 30.84
N SER A 40 19.89 37.87 32.16
CA SER A 40 18.95 37.26 33.13
C SER A 40 18.12 38.27 33.93
N ARG A 41 17.01 37.80 34.51
CA ARG A 41 16.18 38.52 35.51
C ARG A 41 16.95 38.91 36.77
N PRO A 42 16.42 39.88 37.53
CA PRO A 42 15.93 39.56 38.89
C PRO A 42 14.50 40.06 39.20
N GLY A 43 13.95 39.61 40.34
CA GLY A 43 12.79 40.22 41.04
C GLY A 43 13.29 41.21 42.11
N PRO A 44 12.73 41.30 43.35
CA PRO A 44 11.63 40.53 43.99
C PRO A 44 10.24 41.24 43.76
N TYR A 45 9.19 41.29 44.60
CA TYR A 45 8.88 40.93 46.01
C TYR A 45 7.40 40.44 46.15
N GLY A 46 6.99 39.98 47.36
CA GLY A 46 5.58 39.93 47.78
C GLY A 46 5.12 38.63 48.46
N ARG A 47 4.88 38.65 49.79
CA ARG A 47 4.25 37.54 50.54
C ARG A 47 2.89 37.95 51.12
N GLY A 48 1.89 37.07 51.02
CA GLY A 48 0.64 37.17 51.76
C GLY A 48 0.13 35.80 52.18
N ARG A 49 -0.32 35.65 53.44
CA ARG A 49 -1.02 34.45 53.95
C ARG A 49 -2.50 34.78 54.13
N GLY A 50 -3.39 33.96 53.57
CA GLY A 50 -4.84 34.01 53.79
C GLY A 50 -5.37 32.63 54.17
N LYS A 51 -6.39 32.57 55.05
CA LYS A 51 -6.98 31.30 55.52
C LYS A 51 -8.19 30.88 54.67
N GLY A 52 -8.29 29.58 54.44
CA GLY A 52 -9.51 28.78 54.61
C GLY A 52 -10.81 29.20 53.90
N GLY A 53 -11.17 28.46 52.84
CA GLY A 53 -12.55 28.41 52.33
C GLY A 53 -12.87 27.01 51.83
N ARG A 54 -13.84 26.31 52.45
CA ARG A 54 -14.38 25.04 51.94
C ARG A 54 -15.37 25.31 50.80
N GLY A 55 -14.86 25.72 49.64
CA GLY A 55 -15.64 25.78 48.41
C GLY A 55 -15.90 24.38 47.87
N GLY A 56 -17.17 23.98 47.74
CA GLY A 56 -17.53 22.70 47.14
C GLY A 56 -17.09 22.63 45.69
N GLY A 57 -16.36 21.57 45.31
CA GLY A 57 -15.85 21.34 43.97
C GLY A 57 -16.98 21.06 42.96
N ARG A 58 -17.69 22.10 42.53
CA ARG A 58 -18.64 22.03 41.42
C ARG A 58 -17.84 21.81 40.14
N TRP A 59 -17.69 20.55 39.72
CA TRP A 59 -17.15 20.15 38.42
C TRP A 59 -18.11 20.51 37.25
N GLY A 60 -18.71 21.70 37.31
CA GLY A 60 -19.50 22.32 36.25
C GLY A 60 -18.56 22.96 35.23
N GLY A 61 -17.77 22.13 34.57
CA GLY A 61 -16.69 22.51 33.68
C GLY A 61 -16.33 21.35 32.78
N ARG A 62 -17.32 20.82 32.04
CA ARG A 62 -17.04 19.95 30.89
C ARG A 62 -16.25 20.79 29.90
N PHE A 63 -14.93 20.58 29.87
CA PHE A 63 -14.11 20.87 28.71
C PHE A 63 -14.52 19.89 27.61
N ASP A 64 -15.66 20.20 27.00
CA ASP A 64 -16.12 19.60 25.76
C ASP A 64 -15.25 20.14 24.62
N ARG A 65 -13.95 19.82 24.70
CA ARG A 65 -13.11 19.74 23.52
C ARG A 65 -13.75 18.65 22.68
N ALA A 66 -14.42 19.03 21.60
CA ALA A 66 -14.81 18.12 20.55
C ALA A 66 -13.59 17.28 20.17
N LYS A 67 -13.54 16.05 20.66
CA LYS A 67 -12.48 15.11 20.34
C LYS A 67 -12.83 14.56 18.96
N ASN A 68 -11.95 14.77 17.99
CA ASN A 68 -12.01 14.09 16.70
C ASN A 68 -11.56 12.63 16.90
N ASP A 69 -12.30 11.90 17.74
CA ASP A 69 -12.08 10.51 18.10
C ASP A 69 -12.85 9.66 17.10
N TYR A 70 -12.19 9.32 15.99
CA TYR A 70 -12.82 8.55 14.93
C TYR A 70 -13.12 7.09 15.35
N ALA A 71 -12.52 6.59 16.45
CA ALA A 71 -12.88 5.29 17.00
C ALA A 71 -14.23 5.36 17.73
N GLN A 72 -14.44 6.37 18.58
CA GLN A 72 -15.76 6.63 19.17
C GLN A 72 -16.80 6.93 18.08
N HIS A 73 -16.46 7.76 17.09
CA HIS A 73 -17.35 8.04 15.96
C HIS A 73 -17.73 6.78 15.16
N PHE A 74 -16.83 5.82 15.01
CA PHE A 74 -17.13 4.53 14.40
C PHE A 74 -18.10 3.69 15.24
N VAL A 75 -17.97 3.69 16.58
CA VAL A 75 -18.95 3.06 17.48
C VAL A 75 -20.32 3.74 17.38
N ASP A 76 -20.36 5.07 17.29
CA ASP A 76 -21.60 5.85 17.29
C ASP A 76 -22.34 5.84 15.94
N THR A 77 -21.63 5.64 14.81
CA THR A 77 -22.19 5.83 13.44
C THR A 77 -21.94 4.67 12.46
N GLY A 78 -21.03 3.73 12.77
CA GLY A 78 -20.57 2.70 11.82
C GLY A 78 -19.64 3.20 10.70
N LEU A 79 -19.41 4.51 10.59
CA LEU A 79 -18.51 5.09 9.57
C LEU A 79 -17.04 4.92 10.00
N ARG A 80 -16.26 4.20 9.20
CA ARG A 80 -14.88 3.81 9.51
C ARG A 80 -13.96 5.05 9.62
N PRO A 81 -12.91 5.04 10.47
CA PRO A 81 -11.93 6.13 10.55
C PRO A 81 -11.30 6.50 9.20
N ALA A 82 -11.12 5.50 8.32
CA ALA A 82 -10.61 5.66 6.96
C ALA A 82 -11.48 6.54 6.04
N ASN A 83 -12.74 6.80 6.40
CA ASN A 83 -13.64 7.69 5.68
C ASN A 83 -13.20 9.17 5.79
N PHE A 84 -12.39 9.50 6.81
CA PHE A 84 -11.98 10.87 7.15
C PHE A 84 -10.55 11.21 6.73
N ILE A 85 -9.83 10.24 6.15
CA ILE A 85 -8.56 10.49 5.44
C ILE A 85 -8.87 11.27 4.16
N ARG A 86 -8.07 12.29 3.88
CA ARG A 86 -8.21 13.17 2.70
C ARG A 86 -7.12 12.87 1.68
N ASP A 87 -7.27 13.43 0.49
CA ASP A 87 -6.21 13.58 -0.51
C ASP A 87 -5.56 12.23 -0.90
N SER A 88 -6.39 11.18 -0.83
CA SER A 88 -6.00 9.77 -0.95
C SER A 88 -6.35 9.15 -2.31
N ASP A 89 -6.89 9.95 -3.24
CA ASP A 89 -7.12 9.52 -4.60
C ASP A 89 -5.78 9.45 -5.36
N VAL A 90 -5.61 8.43 -6.20
CA VAL A 90 -4.34 8.16 -6.89
C VAL A 90 -4.04 9.24 -7.93
N GLU A 91 -5.06 9.83 -8.56
CA GLU A 91 -4.91 10.91 -9.54
C GLU A 91 -4.71 12.27 -8.84
N GLU A 92 -5.34 12.47 -7.68
CA GLU A 92 -5.34 13.78 -7.00
C GLU A 92 -4.20 13.98 -5.99
N ARG A 93 -3.60 12.90 -5.44
CA ARG A 93 -2.62 12.94 -4.33
C ARG A 93 -1.39 13.85 -4.51
N PHE A 94 -1.09 14.28 -5.74
CA PHE A 94 0.03 15.18 -6.05
C PHE A 94 -0.36 16.50 -6.75
N GLN A 95 -1.64 16.88 -6.80
CA GLN A 95 -2.09 18.15 -7.42
C GLN A 95 -1.38 19.38 -6.84
N GLU A 96 -1.21 19.45 -5.51
CA GLU A 96 -0.48 20.54 -4.83
C GLU A 96 1.06 20.41 -4.92
N TYR A 97 1.57 19.31 -5.49
CA TYR A 97 3.00 18.96 -5.47
C TYR A 97 3.54 18.65 -6.88
N PRO A 98 3.67 19.64 -7.78
CA PRO A 98 4.02 19.41 -9.19
C PRO A 98 5.26 18.55 -9.42
N LYS A 99 6.30 18.66 -8.59
CA LYS A 99 7.52 17.85 -8.69
C LYS A 99 7.36 16.39 -8.25
N LEU A 100 6.41 16.09 -7.36
CA LEU A 100 6.06 14.71 -7.03
C LEU A 100 5.21 14.10 -8.15
N LYS A 101 4.29 14.88 -8.72
CA LYS A 101 3.54 14.44 -9.91
C LYS A 101 4.46 14.16 -11.09
N GLU A 102 5.35 15.11 -11.44
CA GLU A 102 6.36 14.96 -12.50
C GLU A 102 7.24 13.72 -12.31
N LEU A 103 7.67 13.44 -11.07
CA LEU A 103 8.44 12.24 -10.75
C LEU A 103 7.66 10.94 -11.03
N VAL A 104 6.35 10.90 -10.73
CA VAL A 104 5.50 9.74 -10.99
C VAL A 104 5.18 9.61 -12.47
N ASP A 105 4.73 10.69 -13.12
CA ASP A 105 4.43 10.75 -14.55
C ASP A 105 5.61 10.24 -15.41
N LEU A 106 6.84 10.67 -15.10
CA LEU A 106 8.05 10.23 -15.80
C LEU A 106 8.41 8.76 -15.53
N LYS A 107 8.06 8.22 -14.35
CA LYS A 107 8.31 6.82 -14.01
C LYS A 107 7.28 5.89 -14.64
N ASP A 108 6.02 6.29 -14.67
CA ASP A 108 4.95 5.52 -15.31
C ASP A 108 5.13 5.50 -16.84
N ALA A 109 5.56 6.61 -17.44
CA ALA A 109 5.96 6.65 -18.85
C ALA A 109 7.13 5.68 -19.15
N LEU A 110 8.17 5.64 -18.30
CA LEU A 110 9.30 4.72 -18.45
C LEU A 110 8.91 3.24 -18.24
N ILE A 111 7.93 2.97 -17.38
CA ILE A 111 7.34 1.63 -17.21
C ILE A 111 6.56 1.25 -18.48
N ALA A 112 5.72 2.14 -19.01
CA ALA A 112 4.93 1.89 -20.21
C ALA A 112 5.81 1.70 -21.48
N GLU A 113 6.90 2.45 -21.62
CA GLU A 113 7.89 2.29 -22.70
C GLU A 113 8.53 0.88 -22.71
N ARG A 114 8.70 0.28 -21.53
CA ARG A 114 9.51 -0.94 -21.32
C ARG A 114 8.68 -2.17 -20.94
N ALA A 115 7.37 -2.03 -20.84
CA ALA A 115 6.47 -3.12 -20.50
C ALA A 115 6.49 -4.20 -21.59
N THR A 116 6.72 -5.45 -21.20
CA THR A 116 6.46 -6.60 -22.08
C THR A 116 4.96 -6.72 -22.36
N PRO A 117 4.54 -7.18 -23.56
CA PRO A 117 3.13 -7.48 -23.84
C PRO A 117 2.52 -8.39 -22.76
N PRO A 118 1.25 -8.16 -22.34
CA PRO A 118 0.60 -9.00 -21.34
C PRO A 118 0.57 -10.47 -21.75
N ALA A 119 0.91 -11.36 -20.81
CA ALA A 119 0.92 -12.80 -21.00
C ALA A 119 0.31 -13.50 -19.79
N CYS A 120 -0.45 -14.58 -20.04
CA CYS A 120 -1.10 -15.39 -19.02
C CYS A 120 -1.05 -16.88 -19.40
N ARG A 121 -1.03 -17.76 -18.40
CA ARG A 121 -1.09 -19.22 -18.56
C ARG A 121 -2.00 -19.80 -17.49
N GLN A 122 -3.14 -20.37 -17.88
CA GLN A 122 -4.04 -21.07 -16.96
C GLN A 122 -3.45 -22.44 -16.61
N VAL A 123 -3.22 -22.69 -15.31
CA VAL A 123 -2.65 -23.92 -14.75
C VAL A 123 -3.20 -24.18 -13.36
N ASP A 124 -3.26 -25.45 -12.91
CA ASP A 124 -3.36 -25.76 -11.48
C ASP A 124 -1.97 -25.63 -10.85
N LEU A 125 -1.81 -24.65 -9.98
CA LEU A 125 -0.54 -24.36 -9.31
C LEU A 125 -0.13 -25.42 -8.26
N ARG A 126 -0.97 -26.40 -7.93
CA ARG A 126 -0.58 -27.53 -7.05
C ARG A 126 0.19 -28.62 -7.79
N THR A 127 -0.12 -28.84 -9.07
CA THR A 127 0.47 -29.91 -9.89
C THR A 127 1.46 -29.39 -10.94
N PHE A 128 1.37 -28.12 -11.33
CA PHE A 128 2.25 -27.48 -12.30
C PHE A 128 3.66 -27.22 -11.75
N ASP A 129 4.71 -27.65 -12.48
CA ASP A 129 6.08 -27.27 -12.16
C ASP A 129 6.36 -25.84 -12.63
N LEU A 130 6.46 -24.92 -11.66
CA LEU A 130 6.77 -23.50 -11.89
C LEU A 130 8.04 -23.27 -12.73
N THR A 131 8.98 -24.22 -12.77
CA THR A 131 10.20 -24.09 -13.59
C THR A 131 9.95 -24.19 -15.09
N GLU A 132 8.78 -24.69 -15.53
CA GLU A 132 8.33 -24.61 -16.93
C GLU A 132 8.13 -23.17 -17.43
N LEU A 133 8.12 -22.16 -16.54
CA LEU A 133 8.10 -20.75 -16.94
C LEU A 133 9.40 -20.30 -17.64
N GLY A 134 10.47 -21.11 -17.59
CA GLY A 134 11.67 -20.94 -18.41
C GLY A 134 12.57 -19.75 -18.05
N THR A 135 12.17 -18.93 -17.08
CA THR A 135 12.90 -17.76 -16.57
C THR A 135 12.79 -17.69 -15.05
N LYS A 136 13.62 -16.82 -14.45
CA LYS A 136 13.36 -16.29 -13.11
C LYS A 136 12.72 -14.90 -13.20
N PHE A 137 12.19 -14.44 -12.07
CA PHE A 137 11.57 -13.13 -11.89
C PHE A 137 12.28 -12.31 -10.81
N ASP A 138 12.46 -11.02 -11.06
CA ASP A 138 12.97 -10.03 -10.09
C ASP A 138 11.90 -9.62 -9.06
N VAL A 139 10.62 -9.71 -9.45
CA VAL A 139 9.46 -9.42 -8.61
C VAL A 139 8.40 -10.50 -8.85
N VAL A 140 7.84 -11.06 -7.77
CA VAL A 140 6.65 -11.91 -7.82
C VAL A 140 5.53 -11.34 -6.96
N LEU A 141 4.31 -11.34 -7.48
CA LEU A 141 3.07 -11.02 -6.76
C LEU A 141 2.30 -12.32 -6.56
N ILE A 142 1.84 -12.57 -5.34
CA ILE A 142 1.13 -13.80 -4.96
C ILE A 142 -0.08 -13.41 -4.10
N ASP A 143 -1.27 -13.83 -4.54
CA ASP A 143 -2.51 -13.75 -3.76
C ASP A 143 -3.15 -15.15 -3.68
N PRO A 144 -2.81 -15.93 -2.64
CA PRO A 144 -3.40 -17.23 -2.42
C PRO A 144 -4.87 -17.08 -1.97
N PRO A 145 -5.79 -17.98 -2.38
CA PRO A 145 -7.17 -17.95 -1.95
C PRO A 145 -7.30 -18.48 -0.51
N TRP A 146 -6.99 -17.61 0.45
CA TRP A 146 -7.04 -17.92 1.88
C TRP A 146 -8.49 -18.16 2.34
N GLU A 147 -8.69 -19.08 3.28
CA GLU A 147 -10.02 -19.40 3.82
C GLU A 147 -10.77 -18.17 4.36
N GLU A 148 -10.05 -17.17 4.90
CA GLU A 148 -10.67 -15.94 5.39
C GLU A 148 -11.36 -15.12 4.29
N TYR A 149 -10.93 -15.21 3.03
CA TYR A 149 -11.58 -14.51 1.91
C TYR A 149 -13.00 -15.07 1.71
N ARG A 150 -13.11 -16.41 1.63
CA ARG A 150 -14.39 -17.12 1.55
C ARG A 150 -15.26 -16.88 2.80
N ARG A 151 -14.67 -16.91 4.01
CA ARG A 151 -15.39 -16.57 5.25
C ARG A 151 -15.93 -15.13 5.24
N ARG A 152 -15.20 -14.16 4.69
CA ARG A 152 -15.64 -12.75 4.58
C ARG A 152 -16.70 -12.55 3.49
N LYS A 153 -16.64 -13.30 2.39
CA LYS A 153 -17.72 -13.38 1.37
C LYS A 153 -18.99 -14.00 1.97
N ALA A 154 -18.87 -15.04 2.81
CA ALA A 154 -19.99 -15.62 3.57
C ALA A 154 -20.62 -14.61 4.55
N ALA A 155 -19.80 -13.93 5.36
CA ALA A 155 -20.27 -12.93 6.33
C ALA A 155 -20.94 -11.71 5.67
N ALA A 156 -20.57 -11.39 4.43
CA ALA A 156 -21.22 -10.36 3.62
C ALA A 156 -22.57 -10.79 3.01
N GLY A 157 -22.97 -12.07 3.14
CA GLY A 157 -24.13 -12.62 2.44
C GLY A 157 -23.94 -12.75 0.93
N ALA A 158 -22.68 -12.86 0.48
CA ALA A 158 -22.27 -12.81 -0.93
C ALA A 158 -21.75 -14.15 -1.47
N LEU A 159 -21.91 -15.26 -0.73
CA LEU A 159 -21.77 -16.61 -1.29
C LEU A 159 -23.06 -17.00 -2.02
N MET A 160 -22.93 -17.42 -3.26
CA MET A 160 -23.98 -18.01 -4.07
C MET A 160 -24.06 -19.54 -3.84
N GLU A 161 -25.23 -20.11 -4.10
CA GLU A 161 -25.40 -21.56 -4.13
C GLU A 161 -24.65 -22.13 -5.35
N GLY A 162 -23.52 -22.80 -5.09
CA GLY A 162 -22.57 -23.23 -6.13
C GLY A 162 -21.23 -22.47 -6.16
N ASP A 163 -20.96 -21.56 -5.22
CA ASP A 163 -19.62 -20.96 -5.04
C ASP A 163 -18.60 -22.00 -4.53
N GLU A 164 -17.99 -22.74 -5.45
CA GLU A 164 -16.76 -23.51 -5.19
C GLU A 164 -15.52 -22.58 -5.20
N ASP A 165 -15.54 -21.52 -4.38
CA ASP A 165 -14.35 -20.69 -4.10
C ASP A 165 -13.23 -21.60 -3.58
N GLU A 166 -12.23 -21.86 -4.42
CA GLU A 166 -11.17 -22.82 -4.12
C GLU A 166 -10.26 -22.32 -2.99
N VAL A 167 -10.51 -22.78 -1.77
CA VAL A 167 -9.66 -22.46 -0.62
C VAL A 167 -8.40 -23.30 -0.63
N TRP A 168 -7.24 -22.65 -0.47
CA TRP A 168 -5.96 -23.30 -0.26
C TRP A 168 -5.59 -23.34 1.23
N THR A 169 -5.14 -24.50 1.71
CA THR A 169 -4.57 -24.61 3.07
C THR A 169 -3.20 -23.92 3.15
N PRO A 170 -2.76 -23.47 4.34
CA PRO A 170 -1.43 -22.91 4.52
C PRO A 170 -0.29 -23.82 4.06
N GLN A 171 -0.48 -25.14 4.07
CA GLN A 171 0.54 -26.09 3.62
C GLN A 171 0.62 -26.18 2.10
N GLU A 172 -0.51 -26.13 1.38
CA GLU A 172 -0.52 -26.06 -0.10
C GLU A 172 0.14 -24.77 -0.59
N VAL A 173 -0.22 -23.61 0.00
CA VAL A 173 0.43 -22.33 -0.33
C VAL A 173 1.92 -22.41 -0.09
N MET A 174 2.37 -22.92 1.08
CA MET A 174 3.80 -23.08 1.34
C MET A 174 4.47 -24.08 0.39
N ASN A 175 3.76 -25.01 -0.23
CA ASN A 175 4.33 -26.01 -1.13
C ASN A 175 4.61 -25.50 -2.55
N LEU A 176 4.09 -24.32 -2.92
CA LEU A 176 4.55 -23.58 -4.10
C LEU A 176 6.08 -23.38 -4.04
N ARG A 177 6.79 -23.78 -5.09
CA ARG A 177 8.26 -23.70 -5.18
C ARG A 177 8.75 -22.33 -5.67
N ILE A 178 8.26 -21.27 -5.03
CA ILE A 178 8.57 -19.88 -5.39
C ILE A 178 10.09 -19.63 -5.37
N GLU A 179 10.84 -20.32 -4.50
CA GLU A 179 12.29 -20.22 -4.45
C GLU A 179 13.01 -20.62 -5.74
N ALA A 180 12.40 -21.46 -6.58
CA ALA A 180 12.99 -21.93 -7.84
C ALA A 180 12.85 -20.92 -8.99
N ILE A 181 11.87 -20.01 -8.94
CA ILE A 181 11.55 -19.06 -10.02
C ILE A 181 11.91 -17.60 -9.71
N THR A 182 12.52 -17.31 -8.56
CA THR A 182 12.87 -15.94 -8.16
C THR A 182 14.39 -15.73 -8.16
N GLU A 183 14.88 -14.61 -8.69
CA GLU A 183 16.33 -14.36 -8.74
C GLU A 183 16.90 -13.83 -7.42
N THR A 184 18.22 -13.61 -7.36
CA THR A 184 18.94 -13.03 -6.24
C THR A 184 19.74 -11.81 -6.73
N PRO A 185 19.35 -10.56 -6.41
CA PRO A 185 18.21 -10.17 -5.56
C PRO A 185 16.84 -10.36 -6.24
N SER A 186 15.78 -10.38 -5.44
CA SER A 186 14.38 -10.27 -5.90
C SER A 186 13.44 -9.87 -4.76
N PHE A 187 12.21 -9.53 -5.12
CA PHE A 187 11.13 -9.16 -4.19
C PHE A 187 9.90 -10.07 -4.34
N CYS A 188 9.21 -10.31 -3.24
CA CYS A 188 7.95 -11.05 -3.20
C CYS A 188 6.89 -10.24 -2.48
N PHE A 189 5.75 -10.02 -3.13
CA PHE A 189 4.58 -9.34 -2.58
C PHE A 189 3.51 -10.41 -2.31
N LEU A 190 3.30 -10.74 -1.04
CA LEU A 190 2.40 -11.84 -0.64
C LEU A 190 1.19 -11.29 0.11
N TRP A 191 0.04 -11.27 -0.56
CA TRP A 191 -1.22 -10.98 0.10
C TRP A 191 -1.52 -12.05 1.14
N SER A 192 -1.78 -11.57 2.35
CA SER A 192 -1.90 -12.36 3.58
C SER A 192 -3.11 -11.93 4.40
N GLY A 193 -4.10 -11.32 3.74
CA GLY A 193 -5.38 -10.89 4.31
C GLY A 193 -5.27 -10.12 5.63
N SER A 194 -6.06 -10.52 6.63
CA SER A 194 -6.31 -9.76 7.87
C SER A 194 -6.12 -10.57 9.16
N GLY A 195 -6.03 -11.90 9.09
CA GLY A 195 -6.10 -12.80 10.25
C GLY A 195 -4.88 -13.72 10.42
N VAL A 196 -5.13 -15.00 10.73
CA VAL A 196 -4.06 -16.01 10.97
C VAL A 196 -3.15 -16.24 9.75
N SER A 197 -3.69 -16.03 8.55
CA SER A 197 -3.01 -15.81 7.26
C SER A 197 -1.75 -14.94 7.35
N LEU A 198 -1.74 -13.88 8.17
CA LEU A 198 -0.56 -13.05 8.40
C LEU A 198 0.63 -13.80 9.01
N GLN A 199 0.36 -14.85 9.79
CA GLN A 199 1.39 -15.72 10.36
C GLN A 199 1.87 -16.74 9.33
N TRP A 200 0.95 -17.29 8.54
CA TRP A 200 1.25 -18.22 7.45
C TRP A 200 2.04 -17.56 6.31
N GLY A 201 1.71 -16.33 5.90
CA GLY A 201 2.47 -15.59 4.91
C GLY A 201 3.91 -15.30 5.37
N ARG A 202 4.09 -14.95 6.65
CA ARG A 202 5.42 -14.84 7.28
C ARG A 202 6.18 -16.18 7.32
N ALA A 203 5.50 -17.32 7.33
CA ALA A 203 6.12 -18.64 7.20
C ALA A 203 6.48 -18.98 5.73
N CYS A 204 5.59 -18.67 4.78
CA CYS A 204 5.82 -18.83 3.34
C CYS A 204 7.06 -18.06 2.89
N LEU A 205 7.14 -16.75 3.20
CA LEU A 205 8.32 -15.93 2.90
C LEU A 205 9.63 -16.56 3.43
N ARG A 206 9.63 -17.08 4.66
CA ARG A 206 10.81 -17.77 5.23
C ARG A 206 11.17 -19.03 4.45
N LYS A 207 10.20 -19.90 4.12
CA LYS A 207 10.45 -21.14 3.36
C LYS A 207 11.01 -20.82 1.98
N TRP A 208 10.47 -19.81 1.30
CA TRP A 208 10.89 -19.38 -0.04
C TRP A 208 12.21 -18.58 -0.06
N GLY A 209 12.87 -18.37 1.09
CA GLY A 209 14.17 -17.69 1.18
C GLY A 209 14.11 -16.16 1.19
N PHE A 210 12.96 -15.57 1.54
CA PHE A 210 12.77 -14.11 1.66
C PHE A 210 12.77 -13.65 3.13
N ARG A 211 13.29 -12.45 3.36
CA ARG A 211 13.18 -11.72 4.65
C ARG A 211 12.07 -10.67 4.53
N ARG A 212 11.09 -10.63 5.43
CA ARG A 212 10.02 -9.60 5.37
C ARG A 212 10.62 -8.20 5.63
N CYS A 213 10.63 -7.34 4.62
CA CYS A 213 11.16 -5.98 4.67
C CYS A 213 10.08 -4.93 4.93
N GLU A 214 8.91 -5.00 4.30
CA GLU A 214 7.80 -4.05 4.48
C GLU A 214 6.46 -4.81 4.68
N ASP A 215 5.36 -4.11 4.98
CA ASP A 215 4.02 -4.68 5.29
C ASP A 215 2.93 -3.71 4.81
N ILE A 216 2.55 -3.82 3.53
CA ILE A 216 1.68 -2.83 2.89
C ILE A 216 0.24 -3.05 3.33
N SER A 217 -0.34 -2.05 3.98
CA SER A 217 -1.70 -2.09 4.53
C SER A 217 -2.71 -1.48 3.56
N TRP A 218 -3.57 -2.31 2.96
CA TRP A 218 -4.76 -1.88 2.25
C TRP A 218 -5.88 -1.59 3.25
N VAL A 219 -6.10 -0.31 3.53
CA VAL A 219 -7.18 0.19 4.38
C VAL A 219 -8.45 0.35 3.55
N LYS A 220 -9.59 -0.13 4.07
CA LYS A 220 -10.87 -0.16 3.35
C LYS A 220 -11.87 0.81 3.99
N SER A 221 -12.22 1.90 3.31
CA SER A 221 -13.30 2.80 3.77
C SER A 221 -14.69 2.20 3.55
N ASN A 222 -15.72 2.83 4.12
CA ASN A 222 -17.13 2.51 3.86
C ASN A 222 -17.98 3.78 3.57
N ARG A 223 -17.41 4.73 2.83
CA ARG A 223 -18.02 6.03 2.47
C ARG A 223 -19.31 5.89 1.67
N ALA A 224 -19.39 4.92 0.77
CA ALA A 224 -20.50 4.75 -0.17
C ALA A 224 -21.65 3.90 0.41
N THR A 225 -21.36 3.00 1.36
CA THR A 225 -22.36 2.06 1.90
C THR A 225 -22.69 2.26 3.38
N GLY A 226 -21.77 2.80 4.17
CA GLY A 226 -21.84 2.80 5.64
C GLY A 226 -21.81 1.41 6.28
N ARG A 227 -21.66 0.33 5.50
CA ARG A 227 -21.79 -1.06 5.99
C ARG A 227 -20.47 -1.62 6.54
N ASN A 228 -20.59 -2.58 7.44
CA ASN A 228 -19.46 -3.33 7.99
C ASN A 228 -19.76 -4.83 7.88
N THR A 229 -19.42 -5.40 6.71
CA THR A 229 -19.70 -6.79 6.32
C THR A 229 -18.60 -7.77 6.75
N HIS A 230 -17.43 -7.27 7.17
CA HIS A 230 -16.29 -8.10 7.55
C HIS A 230 -16.33 -8.38 9.07
N PHE A 231 -17.19 -9.32 9.50
CA PHE A 231 -17.06 -9.92 10.83
C PHE A 231 -16.32 -11.25 10.71
N LEU A 232 -15.19 -11.36 11.42
CA LEU A 232 -14.47 -12.62 11.61
C LEU A 232 -14.68 -13.06 13.07
N PRO A 233 -15.27 -14.25 13.33
CA PRO A 233 -15.58 -14.69 14.70
C PRO A 233 -14.37 -14.84 15.63
N ASP A 234 -13.18 -14.95 15.06
CA ASP A 234 -11.88 -15.05 15.72
C ASP A 234 -11.18 -13.69 15.93
N SER A 235 -11.82 -12.56 15.58
CA SER A 235 -11.27 -11.21 15.75
C SER A 235 -11.92 -10.43 16.89
N VAL A 236 -11.09 -9.73 17.68
CA VAL A 236 -11.51 -8.84 18.78
C VAL A 236 -12.02 -7.48 18.26
N VAL A 237 -11.63 -7.09 17.05
CA VAL A 237 -12.01 -5.82 16.40
C VAL A 237 -12.54 -6.08 14.98
N THR A 238 -13.32 -5.18 14.42
CA THR A 238 -13.78 -5.30 13.02
C THR A 238 -12.58 -5.19 12.06
N PRO A 239 -12.21 -6.26 11.30
CA PRO A 239 -11.17 -6.15 10.28
C PRO A 239 -11.61 -5.16 9.18
N THR A 240 -10.81 -4.12 9.00
CA THR A 240 -11.02 -3.07 7.99
C THR A 240 -9.76 -2.83 7.13
N THR A 241 -8.78 -3.71 7.30
CA THR A 241 -7.50 -3.71 6.57
C THR A 241 -7.22 -5.10 6.00
N GLU A 242 -6.44 -5.13 4.93
CA GLU A 242 -5.73 -6.33 4.46
C GLU A 242 -4.25 -6.00 4.23
N HIS A 243 -3.39 -7.01 4.28
CA HIS A 243 -1.95 -6.85 4.33
C HIS A 243 -1.25 -7.60 3.20
N CYS A 244 -0.40 -6.88 2.46
CA CYS A 244 0.53 -7.45 1.49
C CYS A 244 1.94 -7.44 2.09
N LEU A 245 2.44 -8.62 2.47
CA LEU A 245 3.76 -8.77 3.07
C LEU A 245 4.84 -8.68 1.99
N VAL A 246 5.77 -7.74 2.14
CA VAL A 246 6.88 -7.59 1.19
C VAL A 246 8.10 -8.33 1.71
N GLY A 247 8.60 -9.29 0.95
CA GLY A 247 9.83 -10.03 1.19
C GLY A 247 10.96 -9.59 0.26
N ILE A 248 12.20 -9.56 0.76
CA ILE A 248 13.43 -9.37 -0.02
C ILE A 248 14.32 -10.62 0.02
N LYS A 249 14.82 -11.03 -1.15
CA LYS A 249 15.83 -12.08 -1.34
C LYS A 249 17.16 -11.46 -1.76
N GLY A 250 18.27 -12.10 -1.40
CA GLY A 250 19.61 -11.55 -1.61
C GLY A 250 19.92 -10.33 -0.74
N THR A 251 20.72 -9.40 -1.26
CA THR A 251 21.10 -8.13 -0.62
C THR A 251 20.90 -7.01 -1.62
N VAL A 252 20.25 -5.92 -1.21
CA VAL A 252 20.08 -4.69 -1.99
C VAL A 252 20.32 -3.49 -1.07
N ARG A 253 21.04 -2.48 -1.54
CA ARG A 253 21.48 -1.29 -0.81
C ARG A 253 20.98 -0.03 -1.54
N ARG A 254 20.02 0.68 -0.93
CA ARG A 254 19.31 1.84 -1.51
C ARG A 254 20.24 2.95 -2.07
N ASN A 255 21.49 3.03 -1.63
CA ASN A 255 22.46 4.05 -2.03
C ASN A 255 23.49 3.61 -3.10
N TYR A 256 23.46 2.35 -3.55
CA TYR A 256 24.32 1.82 -4.61
C TYR A 256 23.49 1.14 -5.72
N ASP A 257 22.45 0.40 -5.33
CA ASP A 257 21.68 -0.46 -6.21
C ASP A 257 20.45 0.25 -6.80
N GLY A 258 20.60 1.56 -7.09
CA GLY A 258 19.54 2.39 -7.68
C GLY A 258 19.13 1.97 -9.10
N HIS A 259 19.96 1.16 -9.74
CA HIS A 259 19.65 0.49 -11.01
C HIS A 259 18.69 -0.71 -10.85
N ILE A 260 18.48 -1.18 -9.61
CA ILE A 260 17.53 -2.26 -9.26
C ILE A 260 16.29 -1.68 -8.57
N ILE A 261 16.47 -0.73 -7.63
CA ILE A 261 15.35 -0.18 -6.84
C ILE A 261 15.32 1.34 -6.76
N HIS A 262 14.11 1.89 -6.92
CA HIS A 262 13.78 3.26 -6.55
C HIS A 262 12.99 3.22 -5.22
N ALA A 263 13.72 3.16 -4.10
CA ALA A 263 13.09 3.13 -2.77
C ALA A 263 12.46 4.48 -2.40
N ASN A 264 11.48 4.46 -1.49
CA ASN A 264 10.84 5.65 -0.92
C ASN A 264 10.11 6.57 -1.93
N VAL A 265 9.62 6.00 -3.03
CA VAL A 265 8.71 6.68 -3.99
C VAL A 265 7.27 6.66 -3.48
N ASP A 266 6.78 5.49 -3.02
CA ASP A 266 5.43 5.30 -2.48
C ASP A 266 5.45 4.87 -1.00
N THR A 267 4.26 4.93 -0.39
CA THR A 267 3.98 4.58 1.02
C THR A 267 3.57 3.12 1.19
N ASP A 268 3.69 2.60 2.41
CA ASP A 268 3.22 1.29 2.86
C ASP A 268 1.70 1.24 3.18
N VAL A 269 0.93 2.20 2.68
CA VAL A 269 -0.52 2.29 2.86
C VAL A 269 -1.20 2.52 1.52
N MET A 270 -2.26 1.74 1.26
CA MET A 270 -3.21 1.97 0.18
C MET A 270 -4.60 2.19 0.79
N LEU A 271 -5.38 3.14 0.26
CA LEU A 271 -6.74 3.40 0.72
C LEU A 271 -7.71 3.34 -0.45
N SER A 272 -8.76 2.54 -0.33
CA SER A 272 -9.91 2.57 -1.25
C SER A 272 -11.20 2.19 -0.54
N GLU A 273 -12.34 2.33 -1.22
CA GLU A 273 -13.63 1.89 -0.70
C GLU A 273 -13.72 0.36 -0.64
N ALA A 274 -14.36 -0.18 0.40
CA ALA A 274 -14.54 -1.62 0.54
C ALA A 274 -15.33 -2.20 -0.66
N PRO A 275 -14.83 -3.26 -1.32
CA PRO A 275 -15.52 -3.88 -2.45
C PRO A 275 -16.87 -4.46 -2.01
N HIS A 276 -17.93 -4.20 -2.80
CA HIS A 276 -19.31 -4.52 -2.42
C HIS A 276 -19.60 -6.03 -2.38
N ILE A 277 -19.01 -6.79 -3.31
CA ILE A 277 -19.17 -8.26 -3.49
C ILE A 277 -17.81 -8.97 -3.69
N SER A 278 -16.77 -8.20 -4.02
CA SER A 278 -15.57 -8.70 -4.71
C SER A 278 -14.44 -9.12 -3.77
N THR A 279 -13.82 -10.27 -4.06
CA THR A 279 -12.53 -10.71 -3.51
C THR A 279 -11.32 -10.05 -4.21
N TYR A 280 -11.51 -9.40 -5.36
CA TYR A 280 -10.43 -8.74 -6.10
C TYR A 280 -9.74 -7.66 -5.26
N LEU A 281 -8.41 -7.63 -5.38
CA LEU A 281 -7.50 -6.65 -4.79
C LEU A 281 -7.63 -5.29 -5.52
N PRO A 282 -7.17 -4.16 -4.95
CA PRO A 282 -7.28 -2.84 -5.59
C PRO A 282 -6.46 -2.69 -6.89
N ILE A 283 -5.66 -3.71 -7.25
CA ILE A 283 -4.83 -3.75 -8.47
C ILE A 283 -4.98 -5.11 -9.19
N SER A 284 -5.98 -5.93 -8.84
CA SER A 284 -6.31 -7.12 -9.65
C SER A 284 -6.93 -6.65 -10.97
N PRO A 285 -6.35 -6.97 -12.15
CA PRO A 285 -7.01 -6.64 -13.41
C PRO A 285 -8.35 -7.38 -13.51
N HIS A 286 -9.37 -6.71 -14.04
CA HIS A 286 -10.61 -7.36 -14.42
C HIS A 286 -10.35 -8.27 -15.63
N ILE A 287 -10.02 -9.53 -15.37
CA ILE A 287 -9.94 -10.57 -16.39
C ILE A 287 -11.38 -10.96 -16.77
N SER A 288 -11.87 -10.30 -17.82
CA SER A 288 -13.18 -10.53 -18.47
C SER A 288 -13.07 -11.54 -19.62
#